data_AF-A0A432DT42-F1
#
_entry.id   AF-A0A432DT42-F1
#
_cell.length_a   1.000
_cell.length_b   1.000
_cell.length_c   1.000
_cell.angle_alpha   90.00
_cell.angle_beta   90.00
_cell.angle_gamma   90.00
#
_symmetry.space_group_name_H-M   'P 1'
#
loop_
_entity.id
_entity.type
_entity.pdbx_description
1 polymer ?
#
loop_
_entity_poly.entity_id
_entity_poly.type
_entity_poly.pdbx_seq_one_letter_code
_entity_poly.pdbx_strand_id
1 'polypeptide(L)'
;MNLRMKADIWVMAGAFHSTVCLYRSGNMKFLPNALNRVASHEFFHIVTPLNIHSGEIQHYDFLNPVMSEHLWLYEGMTEYATIHMPVKQKMISLEDFEKSIEDKIEGMKEFDNTLPLTEMSKNSMERQDQYMNFYQKGALVGLCLDIRLRQLSGGKMGTQDLMQQLMKKYGEGKYFNDDDLFDEITRMTYPEIRTFFRILLKVANHSFEAISGKAGFDYNETTGKVKSLLILIPNSWL
;
A
#
# COMPACT_ATOMS: atom_id res chain seq x y z
N MET A 1 -14.88 -16.47 2.93
CA MET A 1 -13.59 -16.03 3.53
C MET A 1 -12.47 -16.26 2.54
N ASN A 2 -12.05 -15.17 1.90
CA ASN A 2 -10.94 -15.13 0.95
C ASN A 2 -9.68 -15.73 1.61
N LEU A 3 -9.06 -16.74 0.98
CA LEU A 3 -7.89 -17.45 1.53
C LEU A 3 -6.69 -16.51 1.74
N ARG A 4 -6.57 -15.49 0.90
CA ARG A 4 -5.50 -14.48 1.02
C ARG A 4 -5.68 -13.64 2.27
N MET A 5 -6.86 -13.08 2.48
CA MET A 5 -7.22 -12.35 3.70
C MET A 5 -6.94 -13.14 4.97
N LYS A 6 -7.22 -14.46 4.96
CA LYS A 6 -6.85 -15.30 6.11
C LYS A 6 -5.35 -15.25 6.32
N ALA A 7 -4.57 -15.62 5.30
CA ALA A 7 -3.11 -15.68 5.39
C ALA A 7 -2.52 -14.35 5.90
N ASP A 8 -2.98 -13.22 5.37
CA ASP A 8 -2.51 -11.89 5.77
C ASP A 8 -2.88 -11.59 7.24
N ILE A 9 -4.11 -11.90 7.67
CA ILE A 9 -4.51 -11.77 9.08
C ILE A 9 -3.66 -12.67 9.99
N TRP A 10 -3.30 -13.88 9.54
CA TRP A 10 -2.40 -14.77 10.28
C TRP A 10 -0.99 -14.19 10.38
N VAL A 11 -0.45 -13.61 9.31
CA VAL A 11 0.83 -12.90 9.31
C VAL A 11 0.79 -11.71 10.27
N MET A 12 -0.30 -10.92 10.23
CA MET A 12 -0.54 -9.80 11.13
C MET A 12 -0.57 -10.22 12.59
N ALA A 13 -1.23 -11.33 12.90
CA ALA A 13 -1.32 -11.86 14.26
C ALA A 13 -0.04 -12.59 14.73
N GLY A 14 1.09 -12.45 14.02
CA GLY A 14 2.39 -12.97 14.43
C GLY A 14 2.64 -14.44 14.08
N ALA A 15 1.85 -15.05 13.20
CA ALA A 15 2.13 -16.39 12.68
C ALA A 15 3.09 -16.31 11.47
N PHE A 16 4.36 -16.64 11.69
CA PHE A 16 5.49 -16.50 10.74
C PHE A 16 5.48 -17.44 9.51
N HIS A 17 4.34 -17.95 9.07
CA HIS A 17 4.28 -18.93 7.99
C HIS A 17 3.26 -18.54 6.92
N SER A 18 3.71 -17.79 5.90
CA SER A 18 2.94 -17.58 4.67
C SER A 18 3.06 -18.82 3.78
N THR A 19 1.97 -19.58 3.63
CA THR A 19 1.91 -20.69 2.67
C THR A 19 1.14 -20.26 1.43
N VAL A 20 1.83 -20.25 0.28
CA VAL A 20 1.25 -19.84 -1.01
C VAL A 20 0.86 -21.09 -1.79
N CYS A 21 -0.44 -21.29 -2.00
CA CYS A 21 -0.95 -22.36 -2.83
C CYS A 21 -1.37 -21.81 -4.21
N LEU A 22 -0.58 -22.11 -5.25
CA LEU A 22 -0.91 -21.74 -6.63
C LEU A 22 -1.70 -22.87 -7.28
N TYR A 23 -3.02 -22.68 -7.43
CA TYR A 23 -3.87 -23.65 -8.10
C TYR A 23 -3.67 -23.58 -9.62
N ARG A 24 -3.48 -24.75 -10.21
CA ARG A 24 -3.03 -25.00 -11.59
C ARG A 24 -3.92 -24.33 -12.66
N SER A 25 -3.30 -23.64 -13.60
CA SER A 25 -3.86 -23.33 -14.92
C SER A 25 -2.78 -23.43 -15.99
N GLY A 26 -2.93 -24.41 -16.89
CA GLY A 26 -2.32 -24.61 -18.23
C GLY A 26 -0.84 -24.27 -18.56
N ASN A 27 -0.30 -23.13 -18.13
CA ASN A 27 0.93 -22.54 -18.68
C ASN A 27 1.87 -22.05 -17.57
N MET A 28 3.06 -22.63 -17.43
CA MET A 28 4.01 -22.27 -16.36
C MET A 28 4.79 -20.96 -16.60
N LYS A 29 4.61 -20.29 -17.74
CA LYS A 29 5.37 -19.05 -18.06
C LYS A 29 5.08 -17.89 -17.11
N PHE A 30 3.92 -17.86 -16.45
CA PHE A 30 3.58 -16.83 -15.46
C PHE A 30 4.16 -17.12 -14.07
N LEU A 31 4.60 -18.35 -13.82
CA LEU A 31 4.96 -18.83 -12.49
C LEU A 31 6.13 -18.04 -11.88
N PRO A 32 7.23 -17.73 -12.60
CA PRO A 32 8.32 -16.95 -12.02
C PRO A 32 7.86 -15.55 -11.58
N ASN A 33 7.04 -14.88 -12.39
CA ASN A 33 6.54 -13.54 -12.06
C ASN A 33 5.57 -13.58 -10.87
N ALA A 34 4.68 -14.58 -10.82
CA ALA A 34 3.78 -14.76 -9.69
C ALA A 34 4.53 -15.08 -8.39
N LEU A 35 5.53 -15.96 -8.45
CA LEU A 35 6.39 -16.28 -7.31
C LEU A 35 7.17 -15.05 -6.84
N ASN A 36 7.81 -14.32 -7.74
CA ASN A 36 8.56 -13.12 -7.39
C ASN A 36 7.66 -12.06 -6.75
N ARG A 37 6.46 -11.84 -7.31
CA ARG A 37 5.50 -10.87 -6.75
C ARG A 37 5.10 -11.26 -5.33
N VAL A 38 4.68 -12.50 -5.13
CA VAL A 38 4.24 -12.97 -3.80
C VAL A 38 5.41 -12.99 -2.82
N ALA A 39 6.56 -13.56 -3.19
CA ALA A 39 7.72 -13.60 -2.31
C ALA A 39 8.20 -12.19 -1.91
N SER A 40 8.19 -11.23 -2.85
CA SER A 40 8.53 -9.84 -2.53
C SER A 40 7.52 -9.20 -1.58
N HIS A 41 6.22 -9.45 -1.79
CA HIS A 41 5.16 -8.97 -0.90
C HIS A 41 5.35 -9.51 0.52
N GLU A 42 5.48 -10.82 0.67
CA GLU A 42 5.70 -11.45 1.99
C GLU A 42 7.01 -10.99 2.63
N PHE A 43 8.05 -10.72 1.85
CA PHE A 43 9.30 -10.17 2.35
C PHE A 43 9.10 -8.76 2.95
N PHE A 44 8.32 -7.89 2.30
CA PHE A 44 8.06 -6.55 2.81
C PHE A 44 7.20 -6.53 4.07
N HIS A 45 6.54 -7.65 4.44
CA HIS A 45 5.86 -7.74 5.72
C HIS A 45 6.79 -7.66 6.94
N ILE A 46 8.10 -7.80 6.74
CA ILE A 46 9.12 -7.46 7.76
C ILE A 46 8.96 -6.00 8.21
N VAL A 47 8.58 -5.09 7.31
CA VAL A 47 8.37 -3.67 7.66
C VAL A 47 7.03 -3.48 8.34
N THR A 48 5.95 -3.93 7.71
CA THR A 48 4.57 -3.82 8.18
C THR A 48 3.84 -5.12 7.89
N PRO A 49 3.24 -5.78 8.88
CA PRO A 49 3.00 -5.30 10.24
C PRO A 49 4.14 -5.60 11.22
N LEU A 50 5.15 -6.43 10.89
CA LEU A 50 6.04 -7.00 11.92
C LEU A 50 6.82 -5.97 12.76
N ASN A 51 7.20 -4.82 12.18
CA ASN A 51 7.90 -3.75 12.90
C ASN A 51 7.08 -2.47 13.08
N ILE A 52 5.94 -2.36 12.40
CA ILE A 52 5.09 -1.18 12.42
C ILE A 52 3.65 -1.67 12.37
N HIS A 53 2.99 -1.63 13.52
CA HIS A 53 1.65 -2.13 13.70
C HIS A 53 0.92 -1.40 14.82
N SER A 54 -0.41 -1.49 14.78
CA SER A 54 -1.29 -0.91 15.78
C SER A 54 -1.44 -1.85 16.99
N GLY A 55 -2.03 -1.33 18.07
CA GLY A 55 -2.34 -2.12 19.26
C GLY A 55 -3.30 -3.28 18.98
N GLU A 56 -4.23 -3.10 18.06
CA GLU A 56 -5.18 -4.12 17.60
C GLU A 56 -4.47 -5.33 17.00
N ILE A 57 -3.37 -5.08 16.27
CA ILE A 57 -2.53 -6.13 15.68
C ILE A 57 -1.61 -6.75 16.74
N GLN A 58 -1.04 -5.94 17.65
CA GLN A 58 -0.17 -6.44 18.73
C GLN A 58 -0.90 -7.39 19.69
N HIS A 59 -2.17 -7.12 19.95
CA HIS A 59 -3.00 -7.82 20.93
C HIS A 59 -4.19 -8.53 20.28
N TYR A 60 -3.96 -9.10 19.10
CA TYR A 60 -5.03 -9.68 18.28
C TYR A 60 -5.79 -10.80 18.99
N ASP A 61 -7.10 -10.61 19.20
CA ASP A 61 -8.01 -11.63 19.75
C ASP A 61 -8.62 -12.46 18.60
N PHE A 62 -8.23 -13.73 18.50
CA PHE A 62 -8.76 -14.64 17.48
C PHE A 62 -10.24 -15.02 17.67
N LEU A 63 -10.77 -14.83 18.88
CA LEU A 63 -12.18 -15.11 19.19
C LEU A 63 -13.06 -13.90 18.89
N ASN A 64 -12.61 -12.70 19.22
CA ASN A 64 -13.32 -11.44 19.00
C ASN A 64 -12.40 -10.42 18.31
N PRO A 65 -12.10 -10.61 17.01
CA PRO A 65 -11.12 -9.79 16.33
C PRO A 65 -11.60 -8.34 16.23
N VAL A 66 -10.71 -7.42 16.56
CA VAL A 66 -10.88 -5.98 16.34
C VAL A 66 -9.93 -5.58 15.21
N MET A 67 -10.48 -5.03 14.14
CA MET A 67 -9.70 -4.64 12.97
C MET A 67 -9.21 -3.19 13.09
N SER A 68 -7.96 -2.97 12.70
CA SER A 68 -7.31 -1.65 12.61
C SER A 68 -7.86 -0.82 11.42
N GLU A 69 -7.81 0.51 11.52
CA GLU A 69 -8.05 1.45 10.40
C GLU A 69 -7.00 1.35 9.28
N HIS A 70 -5.94 0.56 9.45
CA HIS A 70 -4.71 0.70 8.67
C HIS A 70 -4.30 -0.50 7.81
N LEU A 71 -5.27 -1.27 7.30
CA LEU A 71 -4.96 -2.27 6.26
C LEU A 71 -4.37 -1.64 4.99
N TRP A 72 -4.65 -0.35 4.72
CA TRP A 72 -3.95 0.40 3.66
C TRP A 72 -2.43 0.49 3.89
N LEU A 73 -1.99 0.52 5.15
CA LEU A 73 -0.57 0.50 5.52
C LEU A 73 -0.01 -0.91 5.40
N TYR A 74 -0.70 -1.91 5.94
CA TYR A 74 -0.18 -3.28 6.01
C TYR A 74 -0.16 -3.99 4.66
N GLU A 75 -1.18 -3.79 3.83
CA GLU A 75 -1.31 -4.43 2.52
C GLU A 75 -0.98 -3.46 1.38
N GLY A 76 -1.54 -2.25 1.44
CA GLY A 76 -1.39 -1.26 0.37
C GLY A 76 0.04 -0.75 0.23
N MET A 77 0.67 -0.29 1.31
CA MET A 77 2.05 0.19 1.27
C MET A 77 3.06 -0.93 1.00
N THR A 78 2.79 -2.14 1.52
CA THR A 78 3.57 -3.35 1.21
C THR A 78 3.51 -3.63 -0.29
N GLU A 79 2.32 -3.65 -0.88
CA GLU A 79 2.15 -3.87 -2.31
C GLU A 79 2.81 -2.76 -3.14
N TYR A 80 2.70 -1.49 -2.71
CA TYR A 80 3.40 -0.38 -3.37
C TYR A 80 4.93 -0.56 -3.34
N ALA A 81 5.49 -1.01 -2.23
CA ALA A 81 6.92 -1.30 -2.13
C ALA A 81 7.35 -2.38 -3.14
N THR A 82 6.52 -3.40 -3.39
CA THR A 82 6.84 -4.45 -4.37
C THR A 82 6.97 -3.94 -5.80
N ILE A 83 6.23 -2.89 -6.18
CA ILE A 83 6.23 -2.32 -7.53
C ILE A 83 7.21 -1.14 -7.66
N HIS A 84 7.43 -0.35 -6.60
CA HIS A 84 8.34 0.79 -6.63
C HIS A 84 9.81 0.40 -6.47
N MET A 85 10.12 -0.60 -5.64
CA MET A 85 11.51 -0.99 -5.39
C MET A 85 12.25 -1.46 -6.65
N PRO A 86 11.66 -2.28 -7.54
CA PRO A 86 12.32 -2.68 -8.77
C PRO A 86 12.73 -1.52 -9.67
N VAL A 87 11.84 -0.53 -9.88
CA VAL A 87 12.17 0.64 -10.69
C VAL A 87 13.23 1.51 -9.98
N LYS A 88 13.13 1.69 -8.66
CA LYS A 88 14.13 2.41 -7.86
C LYS A 88 15.50 1.72 -7.82
N GLN A 89 15.61 0.44 -8.23
CA GLN A 89 16.87 -0.30 -8.31
C GLN A 89 17.31 -0.62 -9.76
N LYS A 90 16.69 -0.03 -10.79
CA LYS A 90 16.96 -0.28 -12.23
C LYS A 90 16.72 -1.74 -12.65
N MET A 91 15.92 -2.49 -11.90
CA MET A 91 15.60 -3.87 -12.26
C MET A 91 14.51 -3.94 -13.34
N ILE A 92 13.71 -2.88 -13.47
CA ILE A 92 12.70 -2.71 -14.51
C ILE A 92 12.80 -1.28 -15.10
N SER A 93 12.23 -1.09 -16.28
CA SER A 93 12.13 0.24 -16.91
C SER A 93 11.09 1.12 -16.22
N LEU A 94 11.12 2.43 -16.51
CA LEU A 94 10.05 3.33 -16.07
C LEU A 94 8.72 2.94 -16.72
N GLU A 95 8.75 2.53 -17.99
CA GLU A 95 7.58 2.10 -18.74
C GLU A 95 6.93 0.85 -18.13
N ASP A 96 7.72 -0.12 -17.66
CA ASP A 96 7.22 -1.31 -16.95
C ASP A 96 6.59 -0.94 -15.58
N PHE A 97 7.18 0.05 -14.91
CA PHE A 97 6.61 0.58 -13.67
C PHE A 97 5.29 1.32 -13.91
N GLU A 98 5.25 2.22 -14.90
CA GLU A 98 4.03 2.90 -15.35
C GLU A 98 2.96 1.86 -15.68
N LYS A 99 3.30 0.81 -16.43
CA LYS A 99 2.39 -0.29 -16.75
C LYS A 99 1.85 -1.00 -15.50
N SER A 100 2.70 -1.22 -14.49
CA SER A 100 2.27 -1.81 -13.22
C SER A 100 1.25 -0.92 -12.50
N ILE A 101 1.43 0.41 -12.53
CA ILE A 101 0.45 1.36 -12.00
C ILE A 101 -0.87 1.32 -12.80
N GLU A 102 -0.80 1.29 -14.13
CA GLU A 102 -1.99 1.16 -14.99
C GLU A 102 -2.79 -0.10 -14.65
N ASP A 103 -2.12 -1.23 -14.47
CA ASP A 103 -2.77 -2.50 -14.12
C ASP A 103 -3.42 -2.44 -12.73
N LYS A 104 -2.85 -1.69 -11.78
CA LYS A 104 -3.48 -1.43 -10.48
C LYS A 104 -4.74 -0.57 -10.59
N ILE A 105 -4.70 0.45 -11.44
CA ILE A 105 -5.86 1.32 -11.68
C ILE A 105 -6.98 0.52 -12.34
N GLU A 106 -6.67 -0.33 -13.31
CA GLU A 106 -7.65 -1.20 -13.95
C GLU A 106 -8.24 -2.20 -12.95
N GLY A 107 -7.39 -2.89 -12.18
CA GLY A 107 -7.83 -3.85 -11.17
C GLY A 107 -8.69 -3.22 -10.07
N MET A 108 -8.47 -1.95 -9.74
CA MET A 108 -9.28 -1.20 -8.77
C MET A 108 -10.73 -1.01 -9.24
N LYS A 109 -11.02 -1.00 -10.55
CA LYS A 109 -12.37 -0.76 -11.10
C LYS A 109 -13.38 -1.86 -10.75
N GLU A 110 -12.90 -3.05 -10.39
CA GLU A 110 -13.72 -4.19 -9.96
C GLU A 110 -14.32 -4.01 -8.55
N PHE A 111 -13.98 -2.92 -7.85
CA PHE A 111 -14.32 -2.70 -6.44
C PHE A 111 -15.12 -1.41 -6.23
N ASP A 112 -15.75 -1.28 -5.05
CA ASP A 112 -16.45 -0.06 -4.66
C ASP A 112 -15.44 1.00 -4.18
N ASN A 113 -15.07 1.88 -5.09
CA ASN A 113 -14.11 2.95 -4.83
C ASN A 113 -14.71 4.16 -4.10
N THR A 114 -16.02 4.15 -3.84
CA THR A 114 -16.67 5.17 -3.02
C THR A 114 -16.42 4.93 -1.53
N LEU A 115 -16.00 3.73 -1.12
CA LEU A 115 -15.72 3.43 0.28
C LEU A 115 -14.40 4.06 0.76
N PRO A 116 -14.39 4.73 1.93
CA PRO A 116 -13.16 5.13 2.61
C PRO A 116 -12.32 3.89 2.97
N LEU A 117 -11.01 3.95 2.73
CA LEU A 117 -10.11 2.83 3.03
C LEU A 117 -10.02 2.53 4.53
N THR A 118 -10.14 3.54 5.41
CA THR A 118 -10.14 3.31 6.87
C THR A 118 -11.38 2.56 7.33
N GLU A 119 -12.56 2.92 6.80
CA GLU A 119 -13.81 2.22 7.07
C GLU A 119 -13.77 0.79 6.52
N MET A 120 -13.26 0.63 5.30
CA MET A 120 -13.06 -0.70 4.70
C MET A 120 -12.10 -1.54 5.54
N SER A 121 -11.08 -0.92 6.16
CA SER A 121 -10.12 -1.61 7.03
C SER A 121 -10.80 -2.12 8.30
N LYS A 122 -11.54 -1.25 8.99
CA LYS A 122 -12.30 -1.61 10.20
C LYS A 122 -13.35 -2.70 9.97
N ASN A 123 -13.90 -2.79 8.76
CA ASN A 123 -14.96 -3.73 8.40
C ASN A 123 -14.48 -4.83 7.43
N SER A 124 -13.17 -5.14 7.40
CA SER A 124 -12.61 -6.05 6.39
C SER A 124 -13.13 -7.49 6.52
N MET A 125 -13.57 -7.88 7.72
CA MET A 125 -14.14 -9.20 7.98
C MET A 125 -15.53 -9.36 7.35
N GLU A 126 -16.31 -8.28 7.31
CA GLU A 126 -17.63 -8.17 6.71
C GLU A 126 -17.57 -7.81 5.22
N ARG A 127 -16.53 -7.07 4.79
CA ARG A 127 -16.31 -6.58 3.42
C ARG A 127 -15.22 -7.37 2.68
N GLN A 128 -15.32 -8.69 2.74
CA GLN A 128 -14.32 -9.59 2.13
C GLN A 128 -14.25 -9.46 0.60
N ASP A 129 -15.36 -9.05 -0.01
CA ASP A 129 -15.48 -8.71 -1.43
C ASP A 129 -14.60 -7.53 -1.82
N GLN A 130 -14.32 -6.61 -0.89
CA GLN A 130 -13.48 -5.44 -1.09
C GLN A 130 -12.02 -5.66 -0.69
N TYR A 131 -11.68 -6.80 -0.10
CA TYR A 131 -10.36 -7.03 0.49
C TYR A 131 -9.21 -6.86 -0.51
N MET A 132 -9.38 -7.37 -1.73
CA MET A 132 -8.35 -7.22 -2.77
C MET A 132 -8.17 -5.77 -3.22
N ASN A 133 -9.08 -4.85 -2.85
CA ASN A 133 -8.91 -3.43 -3.15
C ASN A 133 -7.79 -2.78 -2.31
N PHE A 134 -7.38 -3.36 -1.16
CA PHE A 134 -6.18 -2.90 -0.46
C PHE A 134 -4.91 -3.07 -1.32
N TYR A 135 -4.85 -4.13 -2.12
CA TYR A 135 -3.76 -4.39 -3.06
C TYR A 135 -3.81 -3.51 -4.31
N GLN A 136 -4.99 -2.99 -4.65
CA GLN A 136 -5.19 -2.10 -5.80
C GLN A 136 -5.15 -0.64 -5.33
N LYS A 137 -6.27 -0.12 -4.83
CA LYS A 137 -6.40 1.25 -4.31
C LYS A 137 -5.38 1.58 -3.22
N GLY A 138 -5.09 0.65 -2.30
CA GLY A 138 -4.10 0.89 -1.24
C GLY A 138 -2.68 1.10 -1.78
N ALA A 139 -2.26 0.34 -2.79
CA ALA A 139 -0.97 0.55 -3.46
C ALA A 139 -0.92 1.90 -4.19
N LEU A 140 -2.02 2.32 -4.82
CA LEU A 140 -2.14 3.63 -5.45
C LEU A 140 -2.11 4.77 -4.44
N VAL A 141 -2.65 4.59 -3.22
CA VAL A 141 -2.47 5.55 -2.13
C VAL A 141 -0.99 5.66 -1.74
N GLY A 142 -0.27 4.54 -1.68
CA GLY A 142 1.18 4.55 -1.44
C GLY A 142 1.97 5.31 -2.49
N LEU A 143 1.63 5.14 -3.77
CA LEU A 143 2.16 5.94 -4.88
C LEU A 143 1.91 7.44 -4.65
N CYS A 144 0.65 7.79 -4.40
CA CYS A 144 0.23 9.18 -4.21
C CYS A 144 0.98 9.81 -3.03
N LEU A 145 1.15 9.07 -1.93
CA LEU A 145 1.88 9.53 -0.75
C LEU A 145 3.38 9.73 -1.04
N ASP A 146 4.02 8.83 -1.79
CA ASP A 146 5.44 8.96 -2.13
C ASP A 146 5.70 10.20 -2.97
N ILE A 147 4.88 10.43 -4.01
CA ILE A 147 5.00 11.64 -4.82
C ILE A 147 4.81 12.89 -3.95
N ARG A 148 3.80 12.90 -3.07
CA ARG A 148 3.51 14.08 -2.25
C ARG A 148 4.64 14.39 -1.27
N LEU A 149 5.21 13.38 -0.61
CA LEU A 149 6.37 13.55 0.28
C LEU A 149 7.57 14.09 -0.49
N ARG A 150 7.82 13.58 -1.70
CA ARG A 150 8.93 14.05 -2.54
C ARG A 150 8.73 15.49 -2.99
N GLN A 151 7.53 15.89 -3.37
CA GLN A 151 7.23 17.28 -3.71
C GLN A 151 7.51 18.22 -2.54
N LEU A 152 6.99 17.90 -1.36
CA LEU A 152 7.15 18.74 -0.15
C LEU A 152 8.60 18.81 0.34
N SER A 153 9.38 17.77 0.07
CA SER A 153 10.78 17.67 0.50
C SER A 153 11.81 18.08 -0.55
N GLY A 154 11.37 18.44 -1.77
CA GLY A 154 12.28 18.64 -2.91
C GLY A 154 13.06 17.36 -3.29
N GLY A 155 12.42 16.21 -3.18
CA GLY A 155 12.95 14.88 -3.51
C GLY A 155 13.75 14.20 -2.39
N LYS A 156 13.89 14.82 -1.22
CA LYS A 156 14.71 14.30 -0.11
C LYS A 156 14.03 13.22 0.74
N MET A 157 12.71 13.16 0.70
CA MET A 157 11.91 12.24 1.50
C MET A 157 10.84 11.59 0.63
N GLY A 158 10.80 10.26 0.65
CA GLY A 158 9.71 9.46 0.10
C GLY A 158 9.09 8.52 1.13
N THR A 159 8.26 7.59 0.67
CA THR A 159 7.63 6.58 1.55
C THR A 159 8.63 5.66 2.20
N GLN A 160 9.75 5.33 1.54
CA GLN A 160 10.80 4.52 2.16
C GLN A 160 11.43 5.20 3.38
N ASP A 161 11.66 6.51 3.30
CA ASP A 161 12.18 7.29 4.43
C ASP A 161 11.14 7.39 5.55
N LEU A 162 9.85 7.53 5.21
CA LEU A 162 8.75 7.48 6.17
C LEU A 162 8.71 6.13 6.90
N MET A 163 8.75 5.01 6.17
CA MET A 163 8.72 3.67 6.76
C MET A 163 9.93 3.43 7.67
N GLN A 164 11.12 3.90 7.28
CA GLN A 164 12.31 3.83 8.15
C GLN A 164 12.15 4.64 9.43
N GLN A 165 11.53 5.83 9.38
CA GLN A 165 11.28 6.65 10.55
C GLN A 165 10.25 6.00 11.50
N LEU A 166 9.16 5.46 10.94
CA LEU A 166 8.17 4.70 11.72
C LEU A 166 8.79 3.47 12.37
N MET A 167 9.61 2.71 11.65
CA MET A 167 10.33 1.55 12.18
C MET A 167 11.30 1.92 13.30
N LYS A 168 11.99 3.06 13.21
CA LYS A 168 12.84 3.56 14.31
C LYS A 168 12.04 3.92 15.56
N LYS A 169 10.80 4.41 15.39
CA LYS A 169 9.93 4.80 16.50
C LYS A 169 9.27 3.59 17.17
N TYR A 170 8.62 2.75 16.37
CA TYR A 170 7.87 1.60 16.85
C TYR A 170 8.78 0.37 16.89
N GLY A 171 9.14 -0.18 15.73
CA GLY A 171 10.01 -1.35 15.66
C GLY A 171 9.39 -2.56 16.36
N GLU A 172 10.18 -3.62 16.54
CA GLU A 172 9.70 -4.85 17.15
C GLU A 172 9.17 -4.62 18.58
N GLY A 173 7.94 -5.10 18.84
CA GLY A 173 7.31 -5.09 20.17
C GLY A 173 6.75 -3.75 20.64
N LYS A 174 6.82 -2.67 19.85
CA LYS A 174 6.08 -1.44 20.13
C LYS A 174 5.04 -1.21 19.05
N TYR A 175 3.88 -0.74 19.48
CA TYR A 175 2.76 -0.45 18.61
C TYR A 175 2.39 1.03 18.69
N PHE A 176 1.62 1.49 17.72
CA PHE A 176 0.94 2.78 17.76
C PHE A 176 -0.53 2.60 18.13
N ASN A 177 -1.15 3.61 18.72
CA ASN A 177 -2.62 3.61 18.87
C ASN A 177 -3.24 3.90 17.50
N ASP A 178 -4.26 3.14 17.10
CA ASP A 178 -4.89 3.24 15.77
C ASP A 178 -5.25 4.69 15.39
N ASP A 179 -5.89 5.42 16.31
CA ASP A 179 -6.30 6.80 16.06
C ASP A 179 -5.13 7.80 15.90
N ASP A 180 -3.93 7.46 16.40
CA ASP A 180 -2.79 8.38 16.48
C ASP A 180 -1.90 8.35 15.22
N LEU A 181 -1.96 7.28 14.40
CA LEU A 181 -0.97 7.04 13.32
C LEU A 181 -0.86 8.24 12.37
N PHE A 182 -1.99 8.78 11.92
CA PHE A 182 -2.00 9.88 10.97
C PHE A 182 -1.41 11.17 11.57
N ASP A 183 -1.60 11.42 12.88
CA ASP A 183 -1.03 12.59 13.56
C ASP A 183 0.47 12.40 13.77
N GLU A 184 0.90 11.17 14.03
CA GLU A 184 2.31 10.83 14.11
C GLU A 184 3.02 11.06 12.78
N ILE A 185 2.50 10.51 11.69
CA ILE A 185 3.09 10.70 10.36
C ILE A 185 3.12 12.19 10.01
N THR A 186 2.06 12.93 10.32
CA THR A 186 2.02 14.39 10.06
C THR A 186 3.14 15.12 10.81
N ARG A 187 3.41 14.75 12.06
CA ARG A 187 4.46 15.35 12.90
C ARG A 187 5.87 15.01 12.41
N MET A 188 6.07 13.80 11.89
CA MET A 188 7.34 13.34 11.34
C MET A 188 7.63 13.90 9.94
N THR A 189 6.60 14.39 9.25
CA THR A 189 6.69 14.80 7.83
C THR A 189 6.29 16.26 7.64
N TYR A 190 5.06 16.49 7.16
CA TYR A 190 4.55 17.80 6.77
C TYR A 190 3.06 17.91 7.14
N PRO A 191 2.59 19.08 7.59
CA PRO A 191 1.17 19.33 7.89
C PRO A 191 0.21 18.97 6.73
N GLU A 192 0.65 19.17 5.48
CA GLU A 192 -0.11 18.89 4.27
C GLU A 192 -0.46 17.41 4.12
N ILE A 193 0.34 16.50 4.69
CA ILE A 193 0.09 15.06 4.67
C ILE A 193 -1.18 14.70 5.45
N ARG A 194 -1.53 15.45 6.50
CA ARG A 194 -2.80 15.25 7.22
C ARG A 194 -4.00 15.46 6.31
N THR A 195 -3.96 16.51 5.51
CA THR A 195 -5.02 16.82 4.53
C THR A 195 -5.10 15.74 3.47
N PHE A 196 -3.93 15.22 3.06
CA PHE A 196 -3.83 14.14 2.10
C PHE A 196 -4.48 12.84 2.59
N PHE A 197 -4.20 12.42 3.82
CA PHE A 197 -4.87 11.26 4.41
C PHE A 197 -6.38 11.41 4.49
N ARG A 198 -6.88 12.60 4.85
CA ARG A 198 -8.32 12.86 4.85
C ARG A 198 -8.93 12.62 3.47
N ILE A 199 -8.30 13.13 2.41
CA ILE A 199 -8.80 13.04 1.03
C ILE A 199 -8.75 11.60 0.50
N LEU A 200 -7.66 10.87 0.73
CA LEU A 200 -7.45 9.54 0.13
C LEU A 200 -8.00 8.38 0.93
N LEU A 201 -7.98 8.49 2.26
CA LEU A 201 -8.26 7.38 3.16
C LEU A 201 -9.61 7.51 3.87
N LYS A 202 -10.04 8.74 4.19
CA LYS A 202 -11.24 9.00 5.02
C LYS A 202 -12.45 9.54 4.26
N VAL A 203 -12.28 10.06 3.05
CA VAL A 203 -13.38 10.65 2.25
C VAL A 203 -13.76 9.75 1.08
N ALA A 204 -15.07 9.50 0.95
CA ALA A 204 -15.70 8.87 -0.20
C ALA A 204 -15.77 9.84 -1.39
N ASN A 205 -15.66 9.31 -2.63
CA ASN A 205 -16.01 10.01 -3.89
C ASN A 205 -14.99 11.02 -4.48
N HIS A 206 -13.77 10.59 -4.75
CA HIS A 206 -12.92 11.26 -5.73
C HIS A 206 -12.60 10.30 -6.89
N SER A 207 -12.78 10.75 -8.13
CA SER A 207 -12.27 10.00 -9.28
C SER A 207 -10.76 9.87 -9.16
N PHE A 208 -10.21 8.76 -9.67
CA PHE A 208 -8.78 8.54 -9.58
C PHE A 208 -7.99 9.58 -10.37
N GLU A 209 -8.51 10.06 -11.51
CA GLU A 209 -7.92 11.18 -12.26
C GLU A 209 -7.80 12.46 -11.43
N ALA A 210 -8.82 12.80 -10.65
CA ALA A 210 -8.76 13.97 -9.76
C ALA A 210 -7.75 13.77 -8.63
N ILE A 211 -7.56 12.54 -8.18
CA ILE A 211 -6.54 12.18 -7.17
C ILE A 211 -5.14 12.27 -7.77
N SER A 212 -4.91 11.69 -8.96
CA SER A 212 -3.60 11.65 -9.59
C SER A 212 -3.09 13.06 -9.90
N GLY A 213 -3.96 13.93 -10.44
CA GLY A 213 -3.61 15.33 -10.69
C GLY A 213 -3.22 16.08 -9.41
N LYS A 214 -3.90 15.83 -8.28
CA LYS A 214 -3.54 16.40 -6.96
C LYS A 214 -2.27 15.80 -6.37
N ALA A 215 -2.03 14.52 -6.61
CA ALA A 215 -0.79 13.85 -6.23
C ALA A 215 0.39 14.33 -7.09
N GLY A 216 0.13 14.80 -8.31
CA GLY A 216 1.12 15.35 -9.24
C GLY A 216 1.66 14.35 -10.24
N PHE A 217 0.80 13.45 -10.72
CA PHE A 217 1.05 12.63 -11.89
C PHE A 217 -0.18 12.59 -12.80
N ASP A 218 0.04 12.36 -14.09
CA ASP A 218 -1.02 12.39 -15.08
C ASP A 218 -1.58 10.98 -15.27
N TYR A 219 -2.90 10.85 -15.17
CA TYR A 219 -3.62 9.64 -15.56
C TYR A 219 -4.71 10.04 -16.55
N ASN A 220 -4.69 9.42 -17.73
CA ASN A 220 -5.70 9.67 -18.75
C ASN A 220 -6.71 8.52 -18.76
N GLU A 221 -7.93 8.78 -18.27
CA GLU A 221 -8.99 7.76 -18.15
C GLU A 221 -9.37 7.12 -19.48
N THR A 222 -9.32 7.89 -20.58
CA THR A 222 -9.68 7.41 -21.93
C THR A 222 -8.69 6.38 -22.47
N THR A 223 -7.40 6.60 -22.24
CA THR A 223 -6.33 5.74 -22.76
C THR A 223 -5.85 4.72 -21.73
N GLY A 224 -6.20 4.91 -20.46
CA GLY A 224 -5.69 4.12 -19.35
C GLY A 224 -4.21 4.35 -19.07
N LYS A 225 -3.61 5.44 -19.56
CA LYS A 225 -2.16 5.69 -19.49
C LYS A 225 -1.78 6.62 -18.35
N VAL A 226 -0.68 6.27 -17.67
CA VAL A 226 -0.04 7.13 -16.65
C VAL A 226 1.24 7.75 -17.19
N LYS A 227 1.57 8.96 -16.73
CA LYS A 227 2.82 9.68 -17.04
C LYS A 227 3.28 10.52 -15.86
N SER A 228 4.43 11.16 -16.01
CA SER A 228 4.96 12.16 -15.07
C SER A 228 5.42 11.54 -13.73
N LEU A 229 5.92 10.31 -13.77
CA LEU A 229 6.39 9.56 -12.59
C LEU A 229 7.90 9.70 -12.31
N LEU A 230 8.63 10.56 -13.05
CA LEU A 230 10.09 10.71 -12.92
C LEU A 230 10.56 11.11 -11.51
N ILE A 231 9.73 11.83 -10.74
CA ILE A 231 10.03 12.22 -9.36
C ILE A 231 10.27 11.01 -8.44
N LEU A 232 9.74 9.84 -8.81
CA LEU A 232 9.88 8.59 -8.05
C LEU A 232 11.21 7.87 -8.28
N ILE A 233 12.00 8.34 -9.25
CA ILE A 233 13.31 7.80 -9.61
C ILE A 233 14.42 8.71 -9.06
N PRO A 234 15.55 8.16 -8.58
CA PRO A 234 16.66 8.99 -8.10
C PRO A 234 17.19 9.97 -9.16
N ASN A 235 17.37 11.24 -8.79
CA ASN A 235 17.91 12.28 -9.69
C ASN A 235 19.26 11.93 -10.30
N SER A 236 20.06 11.08 -9.67
CA SER A 236 21.33 10.57 -10.20
C SER A 236 21.20 9.78 -11.51
N TRP A 237 19.98 9.51 -11.97
CA TRP A 237 19.69 8.72 -13.16
C TRP A 237 19.08 9.54 -14.31
N LEU A 238 18.79 10.81 -14.06
CA LEU A 238 18.38 11.81 -15.05
C LEU A 238 19.63 12.52 -15.59
#